data_AF-H8GHF6-F1
#
_entry.id   AF-H8GHF6-F1
#
_cell.length_a   1.000
_cell.length_b   1.000
_cell.length_c   1.000
_cell.angle_alpha   90.00
_cell.angle_beta   90.00
_cell.angle_gamma   90.00
#
_symmetry.space_group_name_H-M   'P 1'
#
loop_
_entity.id
_entity.type
_entity.pdbx_description
1 polymer ?
#
loop_
_entity_poly.entity_id
_entity_poly.type
_entity_poly.pdbx_seq_one_letter_code
_entity_poly.pdbx_strand_id
1 'polypeptide(L)'
;MKDPANLRRVEAAKNLTVPHLDNWPLIINRKKQYPGCEWQRWTHPDYTKPRHTFVDDWRLETIWRAPYYQVDRVILARWAMTPDFTIETYHSYYFTAWQIYRSRLIGAYWQQHLIHVIPVLQWGNPEYLDLTLAGLRHCQIVAVRSPTRHSEREWFKVAERINHALPGRLVLHFGKKDGLSVWDNALHLRLDPDQRNRKTAM
;
A
#
# COMPACT_ATOMS: atom_id res chain seq x y z
N MET A 1 -9.40 9.96 -31.75
CA MET A 1 -9.52 11.39 -31.40
C MET A 1 -10.27 11.46 -30.08
N LYS A 2 -9.65 11.88 -28.96
CA LYS A 2 -10.30 11.86 -27.64
C LYS A 2 -11.41 12.92 -27.62
N ASP A 3 -12.63 12.51 -27.29
CA ASP A 3 -13.81 13.38 -27.22
C ASP A 3 -13.55 14.59 -26.29
N PRO A 4 -13.61 15.83 -26.80
CA PRO A 4 -13.41 17.04 -26.00
C PRO A 4 -14.37 17.16 -24.82
N ALA A 5 -15.58 16.59 -24.91
CA ALA A 5 -16.55 16.58 -23.83
C ALA A 5 -16.11 15.66 -22.67
N ASN A 6 -15.40 14.57 -22.98
CA ASN A 6 -14.88 13.65 -21.99
C ASN A 6 -13.69 14.26 -21.23
N LEU A 7 -12.81 14.99 -21.93
CA LEU A 7 -11.73 15.77 -21.31
C LEU A 7 -12.27 16.82 -20.34
N ARG A 8 -13.28 17.60 -20.75
CA ARG A 8 -13.92 18.61 -19.89
C ARG A 8 -14.59 18.00 -18.65
N ARG A 9 -15.16 16.80 -18.74
CA ARG A 9 -15.74 16.10 -17.58
C ARG A 9 -14.68 15.61 -16.60
N VAL A 10 -13.55 15.13 -17.10
CA VAL A 10 -12.39 14.75 -16.26
C VAL A 10 -11.79 15.99 -15.58
N GLU A 11 -11.74 17.13 -16.28
CA GLU A 11 -11.25 18.40 -15.72
C GLU A 11 -12.23 19.00 -14.69
N ALA A 12 -13.53 18.94 -14.94
CA ALA A 12 -14.56 19.33 -13.97
C ALA A 12 -14.54 18.42 -12.74
N ALA A 13 -14.26 17.13 -12.92
CA ALA A 13 -14.06 16.18 -11.82
C ALA A 13 -12.80 16.48 -10.98
N LYS A 14 -11.74 17.04 -11.58
CA LYS A 14 -10.56 17.51 -10.83
C LYS A 14 -10.87 18.75 -9.98
N ASN A 15 -11.84 19.57 -10.39
CA ASN A 15 -12.25 20.81 -9.70
C ASN A 15 -13.39 20.63 -8.69
N LEU A 16 -13.94 19.42 -8.56
CA LEU A 16 -14.76 19.03 -7.42
C LEU A 16 -13.80 18.79 -6.25
N THR A 17 -13.38 19.88 -5.61
CA THR A 17 -12.73 19.82 -4.30
C THR A 17 -13.66 19.09 -3.36
N VAL A 18 -13.35 17.82 -3.08
CA VAL A 18 -13.97 17.09 -1.97
C VAL A 18 -13.54 17.84 -0.71
N PRO A 19 -14.43 18.52 0.02
CA PRO A 19 -14.07 19.54 1.04
C PRO A 19 -13.35 18.99 2.29
N HIS A 20 -12.85 17.76 2.26
CA HIS A 20 -12.34 17.03 3.42
C HIS A 20 -11.01 16.32 3.18
N LEU A 21 -10.22 16.73 2.18
CA LEU A 21 -8.87 16.17 1.98
C LEU A 21 -7.89 16.43 3.14
N ASP A 22 -8.29 17.16 4.19
CA ASP A 22 -7.54 17.26 5.46
C ASP A 22 -7.91 16.18 6.49
N ASN A 23 -9.00 15.43 6.27
CA ASN A 23 -9.55 14.41 7.18
C ASN A 23 -9.28 12.97 6.72
N TRP A 24 -8.11 12.71 6.15
CA TRP A 24 -7.71 11.32 5.85
C TRP A 24 -7.50 10.53 7.15
N PRO A 25 -7.90 9.25 7.20
CA PRO A 25 -7.51 8.37 8.28
C PRO A 25 -5.98 8.38 8.38
N LEU A 26 -5.49 8.74 9.56
CA LEU A 26 -4.06 8.88 9.80
C LEU A 26 -3.49 7.53 10.22
N ILE A 27 -2.29 7.25 9.72
CA ILE A 27 -1.48 6.15 10.20
C ILE A 27 -0.21 6.73 10.85
N ILE A 28 0.18 6.17 11.98
CA ILE A 28 1.35 6.62 12.74
C ILE A 28 2.24 5.41 13.01
N ASN A 29 3.50 5.48 12.60
CA ASN A 29 4.51 4.49 12.95
C ASN A 29 5.89 5.13 13.11
N ARG A 30 6.77 4.46 13.85
CA ARG A 30 8.15 4.90 14.06
C ARG A 30 9.13 3.84 13.62
N LYS A 31 10.22 4.25 12.95
CA LYS A 31 11.29 3.34 12.47
C LYS A 31 11.84 2.48 13.61
N LYS A 32 11.99 3.05 14.81
CA LYS A 32 12.48 2.35 16.02
C LYS A 32 11.59 1.20 16.49
N GLN A 33 10.32 1.16 16.09
CA GLN A 33 9.39 0.09 16.47
C GLN A 33 9.51 -1.11 15.54
N TYR A 34 10.14 -0.97 14.36
CA TYR A 34 10.20 -2.03 13.37
C TYR A 34 11.00 -3.23 13.88
N PRO A 35 10.43 -4.44 13.93
CA PRO A 35 11.07 -5.58 14.59
C PRO A 35 12.06 -6.32 13.69
N GLY A 36 12.26 -5.90 12.43
CA GLY A 36 13.16 -6.61 11.51
C GLY A 36 12.75 -8.06 11.27
N CYS A 37 11.47 -8.29 10.95
CA CYS A 37 10.86 -9.62 10.88
C CYS A 37 10.64 -10.10 9.43
N GLU A 38 10.42 -11.41 9.30
CA GLU A 38 9.88 -11.99 8.07
C GLU A 38 8.36 -11.82 8.03
N TRP A 39 7.85 -11.47 6.85
CA TRP A 39 6.45 -11.18 6.61
C TRP A 39 5.78 -12.30 5.83
N GLN A 40 4.54 -12.59 6.20
CA GLN A 40 3.73 -13.63 5.56
C GLN A 40 2.53 -13.02 4.85
N ARG A 41 2.04 -13.72 3.83
CA ARG A 41 0.81 -13.33 3.10
C ARG A 41 -0.37 -13.29 4.07
N TRP A 42 -1.34 -12.42 3.81
CA TRP A 42 -2.59 -12.34 4.56
C TRP A 42 -3.30 -13.69 4.80
N THR A 43 -3.14 -14.61 3.86
CA THR A 43 -3.79 -15.93 3.87
C THR A 43 -3.02 -17.02 4.63
N HIS A 44 -1.81 -16.76 5.10
CA HIS A 44 -0.99 -17.79 5.73
C HIS A 44 -1.64 -18.29 7.04
N PRO A 45 -1.61 -19.60 7.36
CA PRO A 45 -2.38 -20.16 8.47
C PRO A 45 -1.83 -19.81 9.86
N ASP A 46 -0.53 -19.56 10.01
CA ASP A 46 0.09 -19.19 11.30
C ASP A 46 -0.14 -17.71 11.63
N TYR A 47 -0.96 -17.44 12.66
CA TYR A 47 -1.40 -16.10 13.08
C TYR A 47 -0.34 -15.37 13.93
N THR A 48 0.73 -16.05 14.35
CA THR A 48 1.84 -15.43 15.09
C THR A 48 2.79 -14.64 14.18
N LYS A 49 2.60 -14.74 12.85
CA LYS A 49 3.46 -14.09 11.84
C LYS A 49 2.87 -12.75 11.36
N PRO A 50 3.69 -11.70 11.23
CA PRO A 50 3.30 -10.42 10.63
C PRO A 50 2.71 -10.59 9.22
N ARG A 51 1.72 -9.76 8.89
CA ARG A 51 0.95 -9.92 7.63
C ARG A 51 1.16 -8.79 6.64
N HIS A 52 1.54 -9.14 5.41
CA HIS A 52 1.42 -8.23 4.27
C HIS A 52 0.17 -8.56 3.44
N THR A 53 -0.33 -7.56 2.73
CA THR A 53 -1.61 -7.56 2.01
C THR A 53 -1.45 -7.57 0.49
N PHE A 54 -0.25 -7.83 -0.02
CA PHE A 54 0.02 -8.11 -1.44
C PHE A 54 -0.64 -9.42 -1.93
N VAL A 55 -1.97 -9.44 -1.96
CA VAL A 55 -2.85 -10.55 -2.36
C VAL A 55 -3.99 -10.01 -3.25
N ASP A 56 -4.74 -10.89 -3.90
CA ASP A 56 -5.82 -10.48 -4.78
C ASP A 56 -6.93 -9.67 -4.07
N ASP A 57 -7.48 -8.67 -4.76
CA ASP A 57 -8.48 -7.73 -4.24
C ASP A 57 -9.68 -8.43 -3.59
N TRP A 58 -10.16 -9.56 -4.11
CA TRP A 58 -11.32 -10.26 -3.52
C TRP A 58 -11.08 -10.68 -2.07
N ARG A 59 -9.83 -10.94 -1.68
CA ARG A 59 -9.47 -11.21 -0.29
C ARG A 59 -9.45 -9.93 0.53
N LEU A 60 -8.97 -8.85 -0.05
CA LEU A 60 -8.95 -7.54 0.61
C LEU A 60 -10.37 -6.99 0.81
N GLU A 61 -11.31 -7.32 -0.09
CA GLU A 61 -12.74 -7.04 0.09
C GLU A 61 -13.31 -7.68 1.35
N THR A 62 -12.83 -8.86 1.76
CA THR A 62 -13.24 -9.47 3.04
C THR A 62 -12.77 -8.66 4.24
N ILE A 63 -11.62 -7.99 4.14
CA ILE A 63 -11.12 -7.05 5.16
C ILE A 63 -11.99 -5.80 5.21
N TRP A 64 -12.33 -5.25 4.05
CA TRP A 64 -13.18 -4.07 3.96
C TRP A 64 -14.60 -4.31 4.47
N ARG A 65 -15.23 -5.42 4.09
CA ARG A 65 -16.62 -5.73 4.46
C ARG A 65 -16.77 -6.11 5.93
N ALA A 66 -15.72 -6.65 6.54
CA ALA A 66 -15.80 -7.24 7.87
C ALA A 66 -14.50 -7.00 8.68
N PRO A 67 -14.07 -5.73 8.87
CA PRO A 67 -12.76 -5.40 9.41
C PRO A 67 -12.57 -5.90 10.85
N TYR A 68 -13.66 -5.94 11.63
CA TYR A 68 -13.67 -6.46 12.99
C TYR A 68 -13.21 -7.93 13.07
N TYR A 69 -13.80 -8.82 12.26
CA TYR A 69 -13.41 -10.23 12.24
C TYR A 69 -12.02 -10.48 11.66
N GLN A 70 -11.53 -9.54 10.84
CA GLN A 70 -10.20 -9.66 10.26
C GLN A 70 -9.07 -9.27 11.23
N VAL A 71 -9.37 -8.58 12.33
CA VAL A 71 -8.35 -8.23 13.35
C VAL A 71 -7.72 -9.49 13.95
N ASP A 72 -8.49 -10.55 14.16
CA ASP A 72 -8.02 -11.79 14.78
C ASP A 72 -6.84 -12.43 14.04
N ARG A 73 -6.71 -12.18 12.72
CA ARG A 73 -5.58 -12.68 11.90
C ARG A 73 -4.24 -12.04 12.21
N VAL A 74 -4.25 -10.86 12.84
CA VAL A 74 -3.06 -10.04 13.13
C VAL A 74 -2.89 -9.75 14.62
N ILE A 75 -3.90 -10.06 15.43
CA ILE A 75 -3.94 -9.84 16.88
C ILE A 75 -2.78 -10.53 17.61
N LEU A 76 -2.31 -11.68 17.16
CA LEU A 76 -1.18 -12.38 17.80
C LEU A 76 0.17 -11.78 17.36
N ALA A 77 0.35 -11.58 16.06
CA ALA A 77 1.59 -11.03 15.51
C ALA A 77 1.81 -9.55 15.82
N ARG A 78 0.74 -8.79 16.11
CA ARG A 78 0.74 -7.33 16.34
C ARG A 78 1.22 -6.47 15.16
N TRP A 79 1.44 -7.05 13.99
CA TRP A 79 1.99 -6.35 12.82
C TRP A 79 1.22 -6.66 11.55
N ALA A 80 0.79 -5.61 10.85
CA ALA A 80 0.05 -5.72 9.61
C ALA A 80 0.39 -4.58 8.63
N MET A 81 0.27 -4.86 7.34
CA MET A 81 0.28 -3.84 6.29
C MET A 81 -1.13 -3.47 5.88
N THR A 82 -1.39 -2.21 5.55
CA THR A 82 -2.72 -1.80 5.08
C THR A 82 -3.08 -2.52 3.78
N PRO A 83 -4.36 -2.78 3.49
CA PRO A 83 -4.76 -3.44 2.25
C PRO A 83 -4.21 -2.78 0.97
N ASP A 84 -3.57 -3.56 0.11
CA ASP A 84 -3.03 -3.11 -1.18
C ASP A 84 -4.10 -3.26 -2.28
N PHE A 85 -5.17 -2.48 -2.18
CA PHE A 85 -6.22 -2.48 -3.19
C PHE A 85 -5.68 -2.02 -4.54
N THR A 86 -6.12 -2.69 -5.60
CA THR A 86 -5.62 -2.44 -6.96
C THR A 86 -5.98 -1.03 -7.44
N ILE A 87 -4.97 -0.34 -7.97
CA ILE A 87 -5.08 0.96 -8.62
C ILE A 87 -4.29 0.89 -9.92
N GLU A 88 -4.94 1.25 -11.03
CA GLU A 88 -4.36 1.26 -12.36
C GLU A 88 -4.22 2.70 -12.87
N THR A 89 -3.36 2.90 -13.87
CA THR A 89 -3.08 4.24 -14.43
C THR A 89 -4.28 4.90 -15.09
N TYR A 90 -5.26 4.11 -15.54
CA TYR A 90 -6.48 4.59 -16.17
C TYR A 90 -7.64 4.82 -15.18
N HIS A 91 -7.49 4.45 -13.90
CA HIS A 91 -8.52 4.71 -12.90
C HIS A 91 -8.71 6.21 -12.67
N SER A 92 -9.96 6.62 -12.45
CA SER A 92 -10.31 8.02 -12.17
C SER A 92 -9.76 8.47 -10.81
N TYR A 93 -9.64 9.79 -10.62
CA TYR A 93 -9.22 10.37 -9.34
C TYR A 93 -10.07 9.84 -8.18
N TYR A 94 -11.41 9.80 -8.35
CA TYR A 94 -12.32 9.35 -7.30
C TYR A 94 -12.19 7.88 -6.97
N PHE A 95 -12.01 7.02 -7.97
CA PHE A 95 -11.80 5.60 -7.71
C PHE A 95 -10.48 5.37 -6.96
N THR A 96 -9.41 6.04 -7.40
CA THR A 96 -8.11 6.03 -6.70
C THR A 96 -8.24 6.54 -5.26
N ALA A 97 -8.95 7.66 -5.06
CA ALA A 97 -9.19 8.22 -3.74
C ALA A 97 -9.95 7.25 -2.84
N TRP A 98 -10.99 6.59 -3.37
CA TRP A 98 -11.74 5.57 -2.65
C TRP A 98 -10.85 4.40 -2.21
N GLN A 99 -10.06 3.83 -3.12
CA GLN A 99 -9.17 2.70 -2.84
C GLN A 99 -8.14 3.04 -1.74
N ILE A 100 -7.55 4.23 -1.81
CA ILE A 100 -6.59 4.68 -0.79
C ILE A 100 -7.31 4.96 0.52
N TYR A 101 -8.47 5.62 0.50
CA TYR A 101 -9.20 6.00 1.71
C TYR A 101 -9.52 4.79 2.55
N ARG A 102 -10.10 3.75 1.93
CA ARG A 102 -10.46 2.51 2.64
C ARG A 102 -9.24 1.74 3.15
N SER A 103 -8.12 1.77 2.43
CA SER A 103 -6.84 1.19 2.90
C SER A 103 -6.37 1.91 4.17
N ARG A 104 -6.38 3.25 4.17
CA ARG A 104 -6.01 4.06 5.34
C ARG A 104 -6.98 3.87 6.49
N LEU A 105 -8.28 3.78 6.24
CA LEU A 105 -9.30 3.60 7.27
C LEU A 105 -9.14 2.26 8.00
N ILE A 106 -8.93 1.17 7.27
CA ILE A 106 -8.62 -0.14 7.86
C ILE A 106 -7.34 -0.08 8.69
N GLY A 107 -6.30 0.60 8.18
CA GLY A 107 -5.07 0.82 8.92
C GLY A 107 -5.29 1.53 10.24
N ALA A 108 -5.97 2.68 10.22
CA ALA A 108 -6.28 3.46 11.42
C ALA A 108 -7.11 2.64 12.42
N TYR A 109 -8.11 1.89 11.94
CA TYR A 109 -8.90 0.98 12.75
C TYR A 109 -8.02 -0.09 13.43
N TRP A 110 -7.13 -0.75 12.69
CA TRP A 110 -6.21 -1.73 13.29
C TRP A 110 -5.27 -1.12 14.35
N GLN A 111 -4.84 0.14 14.18
CA GLN A 111 -4.06 0.81 15.22
C GLN A 111 -4.84 1.01 16.53
N GLN A 112 -6.16 1.24 16.45
CA GLN A 112 -7.02 1.31 17.64
C GLN A 112 -7.11 -0.06 18.35
N HIS A 113 -6.88 -1.15 17.63
CA HIS A 113 -6.79 -2.51 18.18
C HIS A 113 -5.35 -2.92 18.55
N LEU A 114 -4.47 -1.95 18.81
CA LEU A 114 -3.08 -2.15 19.24
C LEU A 114 -2.24 -2.96 18.23
N ILE A 115 -2.53 -2.82 16.93
CA ILE A 115 -1.70 -3.37 15.86
C ILE A 115 -0.73 -2.29 15.37
N HIS A 116 0.54 -2.65 15.22
CA HIS A 116 1.50 -1.83 14.50
C HIS A 116 1.24 -1.94 13.00
N VAL A 117 0.91 -0.81 12.39
CA VAL A 117 0.50 -0.74 10.99
C VAL A 117 1.57 -0.09 10.13
N ILE A 118 1.92 -0.76 9.04
CA ILE A 118 2.76 -0.21 7.98
C ILE A 118 1.87 0.07 6.76
N PRO A 119 1.71 1.34 6.35
CA PRO A 119 0.91 1.66 5.19
C PRO A 119 1.59 1.16 3.91
N VAL A 120 0.80 0.59 3.02
CA VAL A 120 1.22 0.31 1.65
C VAL A 120 1.09 1.61 0.83
N LEU A 121 2.15 1.94 0.11
CA LEU A 121 2.13 2.94 -0.95
C LEU A 121 1.39 2.37 -2.14
N GLN A 122 0.25 2.98 -2.47
CA GLN A 122 -0.62 2.58 -3.57
C GLN A 122 -0.71 3.75 -4.54
N TRP A 123 -0.50 3.49 -5.82
CA TRP A 123 -0.60 4.52 -6.85
C TRP A 123 -1.01 3.91 -8.19
N GLY A 124 -1.47 4.78 -9.08
CA GLY A 124 -1.76 4.45 -10.47
C GLY A 124 -1.32 5.61 -11.35
N ASN A 125 -2.26 6.50 -11.70
CA ASN A 125 -1.95 7.70 -12.46
C ASN A 125 -0.94 8.59 -11.69
N PRO A 126 0.23 8.93 -12.27
CA PRO A 126 1.23 9.79 -11.63
C PRO A 126 0.72 11.18 -11.24
N GLU A 127 -0.34 11.68 -11.87
CA GLU A 127 -0.92 12.98 -11.53
C GLU A 127 -1.53 13.00 -10.11
N TYR A 128 -1.87 11.83 -9.54
CA TYR A 128 -2.57 11.69 -8.26
C TYR A 128 -1.62 11.37 -7.09
N LEU A 129 -0.45 12.00 -7.10
CA LEU A 129 0.55 11.79 -6.06
C LEU A 129 0.06 12.28 -4.69
N ASP A 130 -0.73 13.34 -4.66
CA ASP A 130 -1.41 13.86 -3.46
C ASP A 130 -2.18 12.75 -2.73
N LEU A 131 -2.97 11.96 -3.46
CA LEU A 131 -3.73 10.85 -2.90
C LEU A 131 -2.81 9.77 -2.34
N THR A 132 -1.74 9.43 -3.06
CA THR A 132 -0.77 8.39 -2.63
C THR A 132 -0.18 8.71 -1.25
N LEU A 133 0.11 10.00 -1.01
CA LEU A 133 0.74 10.52 0.21
C LEU A 133 -0.26 10.81 1.34
N ALA A 134 -1.55 10.82 1.04
CA ALA A 134 -2.58 11.19 2.00
C ALA A 134 -2.62 10.24 3.22
N GLY A 135 -2.75 10.84 4.41
CA GLY A 135 -2.74 10.11 5.69
C GLY A 135 -1.37 9.61 6.17
N LEU A 136 -0.29 9.83 5.41
CA LEU A 136 1.04 9.26 5.70
C LEU A 136 2.04 10.22 6.36
N ARG A 137 1.65 11.45 6.66
CA ARG A 137 2.57 12.49 7.15
C ARG A 137 3.37 12.10 8.40
N HIS A 138 2.81 11.22 9.25
CA HIS A 138 3.44 10.76 10.50
C HIS A 138 4.12 9.39 10.40
N CYS A 139 4.12 8.76 9.22
CA CYS A 139 4.75 7.47 8.99
C CYS A 139 6.25 7.64 8.69
N GLN A 140 7.06 6.85 9.39
CA GLN A 140 8.50 6.71 9.12
C GLN A 140 8.83 5.43 8.35
N ILE A 141 7.89 4.49 8.29
CA ILE A 141 8.00 3.22 7.58
C ILE A 141 6.80 3.10 6.64
N VAL A 142 7.06 2.70 5.41
CA VAL A 142 6.05 2.42 4.38
C VAL A 142 6.41 1.13 3.65
N ALA A 143 5.42 0.45 3.08
CA ALA A 143 5.63 -0.75 2.29
C ALA A 143 5.28 -0.51 0.82
N VAL A 144 5.95 -1.25 -0.07
CA VAL A 144 5.75 -1.13 -1.51
C VAL A 144 5.92 -2.49 -2.19
N ARG A 145 5.11 -2.76 -3.21
CA ARG A 145 5.29 -3.90 -4.10
C ARG A 145 6.18 -3.52 -5.28
N SER A 146 7.14 -4.38 -5.61
CA SER A 146 7.99 -4.26 -6.80
C SER A 146 7.14 -4.14 -8.07
N PRO A 147 7.62 -3.46 -9.13
CA PRO A 147 6.89 -3.35 -10.39
C PRO A 147 6.53 -4.72 -10.96
N THR A 148 5.37 -4.79 -11.62
CA THR A 148 4.96 -5.94 -12.42
C THR A 148 5.38 -5.75 -13.87
N ARG A 149 5.46 -6.85 -14.62
CA ARG A 149 5.81 -6.81 -16.04
C ARG A 149 4.87 -5.86 -16.78
N HIS A 150 5.41 -4.99 -17.62
CA HIS A 150 4.70 -3.97 -18.41
C HIS A 150 4.25 -2.72 -17.65
N SER A 151 4.52 -2.62 -16.34
CA SER A 151 4.23 -1.42 -15.53
C SER A 151 5.49 -0.63 -15.13
N GLU A 152 6.68 -1.15 -15.46
CA GLU A 152 7.96 -0.73 -14.88
C GLU A 152 8.18 0.77 -15.04
N ARG A 153 8.06 1.29 -16.28
CA ARG A 153 8.34 2.70 -16.57
C ARG A 153 7.51 3.66 -15.72
N GLU A 154 6.21 3.42 -15.60
CA GLU A 154 5.34 4.29 -14.81
C GLU A 154 5.57 4.08 -13.32
N TRP A 155 5.83 2.85 -12.89
CA TRP A 155 6.21 2.54 -11.51
C TRP A 155 7.47 3.32 -11.09
N PHE A 156 8.53 3.31 -11.89
CA PHE A 156 9.79 4.02 -11.59
C PHE A 156 9.58 5.52 -11.45
N LYS A 157 8.88 6.15 -12.40
CA LYS A 157 8.59 7.59 -12.37
C LYS A 157 7.85 8.01 -11.09
N VAL A 158 6.84 7.23 -10.69
CA VAL A 158 6.06 7.55 -9.48
C VAL A 158 6.88 7.27 -8.23
N ALA A 159 7.61 6.16 -8.18
CA ALA A 159 8.47 5.81 -7.06
C ALA A 159 9.53 6.89 -6.77
N GLU A 160 10.19 7.44 -7.80
CA GLU A 160 11.15 8.54 -7.66
C GLU A 160 10.51 9.78 -7.06
N ARG A 161 9.31 10.16 -7.54
CA ARG A 161 8.55 11.30 -7.02
C ARG A 161 8.12 11.08 -5.56
N ILE A 162 7.72 9.85 -5.21
CA ILE A 162 7.42 9.49 -3.83
C ILE A 162 8.68 9.60 -2.97
N ASN A 163 9.81 9.04 -3.39
CA ASN A 163 11.06 9.10 -2.61
C ASN A 163 11.48 10.54 -2.34
N HIS A 164 11.36 11.42 -3.34
CA HIS A 164 11.62 12.86 -3.17
C HIS A 164 10.60 13.55 -2.24
N ALA A 165 9.32 13.20 -2.31
CA ALA A 165 8.28 13.79 -1.46
C ALA A 165 8.29 13.26 -0.02
N LEU A 166 8.83 12.05 0.19
CA LEU A 166 8.87 11.33 1.45
C LEU A 166 10.32 10.97 1.84
N PRO A 167 11.23 11.94 1.97
CA PRO A 167 12.65 11.65 2.21
C PRO A 167 12.85 10.96 3.56
N GLY A 168 13.85 10.07 3.60
CA GLY A 168 14.34 9.42 4.83
C GLY A 168 13.46 8.31 5.41
N ARG A 169 12.27 8.04 4.84
CA ARG A 169 11.43 6.91 5.28
C ARG A 169 12.11 5.58 4.98
N LEU A 170 11.87 4.62 5.86
CA LEU A 170 12.23 3.23 5.59
C LEU A 170 11.18 2.62 4.66
N VAL A 171 11.61 2.18 3.48
CA VAL A 171 10.75 1.51 2.52
C VAL A 171 10.95 0.00 2.62
N LEU A 172 9.87 -0.71 2.95
CA LEU A 172 9.83 -2.16 2.90
C LEU A 172 9.45 -2.59 1.48
N HIS A 173 10.44 -2.99 0.69
CA HIS A 173 10.28 -3.31 -0.72
C HIS A 173 10.04 -4.81 -0.92
N PHE A 174 8.84 -5.18 -1.36
CA PHE A 174 8.42 -6.57 -1.52
C PHE A 174 8.50 -7.06 -2.96
N GLY A 175 9.02 -8.28 -3.14
CA GLY A 175 8.96 -8.99 -4.42
C GLY A 175 10.33 -9.04 -5.10
N LYS A 176 10.38 -8.62 -6.37
CA LYS A 176 11.63 -8.57 -7.13
C LYS A 176 12.55 -7.46 -6.59
N LYS A 177 13.81 -7.48 -6.99
CA LYS A 177 14.76 -6.38 -6.67
C LYS A 177 14.60 -5.18 -7.60
N ASP A 178 13.83 -5.31 -8.67
CA ASP A 178 13.56 -4.22 -9.61
C ASP A 178 12.92 -3.04 -8.88
N GLY A 179 13.44 -1.83 -9.08
CA GLY A 179 12.95 -0.64 -8.39
C GLY A 179 13.44 -0.47 -6.95
N LEU A 180 14.22 -1.42 -6.40
CA LEU A 180 14.80 -1.29 -5.07
C LEU A 180 15.77 -0.10 -4.99
N SER A 181 16.53 0.15 -6.06
CA SER A 181 17.53 1.22 -6.15
C SER A 181 16.95 2.64 -6.16
N VAL A 182 15.63 2.78 -6.33
CA VAL A 182 14.95 4.10 -6.30
C VAL A 182 14.92 4.67 -4.89
N TRP A 183 14.93 3.81 -3.87
CA TRP A 183 14.72 4.19 -2.49
C TRP A 183 16.06 4.40 -1.78
N ASP A 184 16.26 5.57 -1.19
CA ASP A 184 17.50 5.90 -0.47
C ASP A 184 17.70 5.04 0.79
N ASN A 185 16.59 4.53 1.36
CA ASN A 185 16.58 3.74 2.58
C ASN A 185 15.52 2.64 2.47
N ALA A 186 15.89 1.48 1.93
CA ALA A 186 14.99 0.35 1.76
C ALA A 186 15.53 -0.97 2.33
N LEU A 187 14.60 -1.83 2.72
CA LEU A 187 14.84 -3.25 3.00
C LEU A 187 14.13 -4.09 1.95
N HIS A 188 14.86 -5.01 1.32
CA HIS A 188 14.28 -5.97 0.39
C HIS A 188 13.66 -7.14 1.14
N LEU A 189 12.39 -7.43 0.84
CA LEU A 189 11.60 -8.48 1.46
C LEU A 189 10.94 -9.36 0.40
N ARG A 190 10.67 -10.62 0.76
CA ARG A 190 10.04 -11.60 -0.14
C ARG A 190 8.53 -11.56 0.02
N LEU A 191 7.80 -11.83 -1.07
CA LEU A 191 6.34 -11.98 -1.05
C LEU A 191 5.87 -13.34 -0.52
N ASP A 192 6.73 -14.35 -0.62
CA ASP A 192 6.45 -15.70 -0.14
C ASP A 192 7.80 -16.33 0.28
N PRO A 193 8.17 -16.23 1.56
CA PRO A 193 9.45 -16.71 2.04
C PRO A 193 9.56 -18.25 2.04
N ASP A 194 8.42 -18.96 2.12
CA ASP A 194 8.33 -20.41 2.27
C ASP A 194 8.46 -21.17 0.93
N GLN A 195 8.27 -20.49 -0.21
CA GLN A 195 8.37 -21.11 -1.53
C GLN A 195 9.76 -21.63 -1.94
N ARG A 196 10.81 -21.43 -1.13
CA ARG A 196 12.15 -21.97 -1.40
C ARG A 196 12.22 -23.51 -1.42
N ASN A 197 11.29 -24.22 -0.79
CA ASN A 197 11.40 -25.69 -0.65
C ASN A 197 10.69 -26.52 -1.73
N ARG A 198 10.10 -25.91 -2.77
CA ARG A 198 9.36 -26.67 -3.81
C ARG A 198 10.14 -26.94 -5.11
N LYS A 199 11.36 -26.41 -5.26
CA LYS A 199 12.17 -26.61 -6.49
C LYS A 199 13.30 -27.62 -6.36
N THR A 200 13.37 -28.39 -5.28
CA THR A 200 14.39 -29.44 -5.05
C THR A 200 13.80 -30.85 -4.98
N ALA A 201 12.53 -31.02 -5.35
CA ALA A 201 11.87 -32.31 -5.46
C ALA A 201 11.23 -32.43 -6.86
N MET A 202 12.08 -32.59 -7.87
CA MET A 202 11.73 -33.20 -9.15
C MET A 202 13.00 -33.76 -9.79
#